data_AF-A0A2W4JZL0-F1
#
_entry.id   AF-A0A2W4JZL0-F1
#
_cell.length_a   1.000
_cell.length_b   1.000
_cell.length_c   1.000
_cell.angle_alpha   90.00
_cell.angle_beta   90.00
_cell.angle_gamma   90.00
#
_symmetry.space_group_name_H-M   'P 1'
#
loop_
_entity.id
_entity.type
_entity.pdbx_description
1 polymer ?
#
loop_
_entity_poly.entity_id
_entity_poly.type
_entity_poly.pdbx_seq_one_letter_code
_entity_poly.pdbx_strand_id
1 'polypeptide(L)'
;MSDLDATVAKTRELHISAQKVFEDGNYAHAEKLYRAALNVLGTVIDPMHATYVDLLNGLLTCLEKQHKAEDAKHVELLLKQLNTED
;
A
#
# COMPACT_ATOMS: atom_id res chain seq x y z
N MET A 1 16.54 8.71 -16.86
CA MET A 1 15.58 8.15 -15.89
C MET A 1 15.64 9.05 -14.68
N SER A 2 14.60 9.85 -14.46
CA SER A 2 14.49 10.71 -13.28
C SER A 2 14.25 9.82 -12.05
N ASP A 3 14.71 10.22 -10.85
CA ASP A 3 14.54 9.46 -9.60
C ASP A 3 13.08 9.03 -9.32
N LEU A 4 12.10 9.78 -9.83
CA LEU A 4 10.68 9.45 -9.75
C LEU A 4 10.32 8.16 -10.51
N ASP A 5 10.88 7.93 -11.70
CA ASP A 5 10.56 6.77 -12.54
C ASP A 5 11.07 5.46 -11.91
N ALA A 6 12.26 5.52 -11.31
CA ALA A 6 12.83 4.41 -10.55
C ALA A 6 11.99 4.09 -9.30
N THR A 7 11.48 5.12 -8.63
CA THR A 7 10.60 4.99 -7.46
C THR A 7 9.28 4.33 -7.86
N VAL A 8 8.64 4.79 -8.94
CA VAL A 8 7.39 4.22 -9.48
C VAL A 8 7.57 2.75 -9.86
N ALA A 9 8.63 2.44 -10.60
CA ALA A 9 8.93 1.08 -11.01
C ALA A 9 9.11 0.16 -9.79
N LYS A 10 9.87 0.61 -8.79
CA LYS A 10 10.13 -0.16 -7.57
C LYS A 10 8.87 -0.38 -6.73
N THR A 11 8.05 0.65 -6.57
CA THR A 11 6.76 0.56 -5.87
C THR A 11 5.83 -0.43 -6.58
N ARG A 12 5.77 -0.39 -7.91
CA ARG A 12 4.96 -1.31 -8.70
C ARG A 12 5.42 -2.76 -8.57
N GLU A 13 6.72 -3.02 -8.56
CA GLU A 13 7.25 -4.38 -8.34
C GLU A 13 6.87 -4.93 -6.97
N LEU A 14 6.97 -4.10 -5.93
CA LEU A 14 6.57 -4.47 -4.57
C LEU A 14 5.06 -4.73 -4.49
N HIS A 15 4.25 -3.92 -5.17
CA HIS A 15 2.80 -4.12 -5.24
C HIS A 15 2.44 -5.48 -5.86
N ILE A 16 2.98 -5.79 -7.04
CA ILE A 16 2.70 -7.08 -7.72
C ILE A 16 3.14 -8.25 -6.85
N SER A 17 4.30 -8.14 -6.19
CA SER A 17 4.79 -9.17 -5.27
C SER A 17 3.86 -9.32 -4.04
N ALA A 18 3.37 -8.22 -3.49
CA ALA A 18 2.44 -8.21 -2.38
C ALA A 18 1.12 -8.90 -2.73
N GLN A 19 0.56 -8.62 -3.91
CA GLN A 19 -0.66 -9.25 -4.41
C GLN A 19 -0.47 -10.77 -4.55
N LYS A 20 0.61 -11.21 -5.18
CA LYS A 20 0.88 -12.64 -5.35
C LYS A 20 0.97 -13.38 -4.01
N VAL A 21 1.67 -12.78 -3.04
CA VAL A 21 1.82 -13.36 -1.69
C VAL A 21 0.50 -13.33 -0.92
N PHE A 22 -0.33 -12.31 -1.15
CA PHE A 22 -1.68 -12.22 -0.61
C PHE A 22 -2.57 -13.34 -1.16
N GLU A 23 -2.52 -13.62 -2.45
CA GLU A 23 -3.25 -14.73 -3.10
C GLU A 23 -2.79 -16.11 -2.60
N ASP A 24 -1.51 -16.25 -2.24
CA ASP A 24 -0.96 -17.45 -1.59
C ASP A 24 -1.44 -17.62 -0.13
N GLY A 25 -2.18 -16.64 0.40
CA GLY A 25 -2.71 -16.64 1.76
C GLY A 25 -1.72 -16.16 2.83
N ASN A 26 -0.53 -15.73 2.44
CA ASN A 26 0.50 -15.25 3.36
C ASN A 26 0.33 -13.74 3.63
N TYR A 27 -0.74 -13.40 4.35
CA TYR A 27 -1.10 -12.01 4.64
C TYR A 27 -0.04 -11.24 5.42
N ALA A 28 0.73 -11.92 6.29
CA ALA A 28 1.80 -11.28 7.07
C ALA A 28 2.98 -10.85 6.20
N HIS A 29 3.31 -11.62 5.15
CA HIS A 29 4.35 -11.25 4.21
C HIS A 29 3.83 -10.19 3.21
N ALA A 30 2.58 -10.32 2.75
CA ALA A 30 1.94 -9.30 1.94
C ALA A 30 1.91 -7.93 2.64
N GLU A 31 1.55 -7.89 3.93
CA GLU A 31 1.58 -6.66 4.76
C GLU A 31 2.96 -5.99 4.72
N LYS A 32 4.04 -6.75 4.88
CA LYS A 32 5.41 -6.21 4.84
C LYS A 32 5.75 -5.61 3.48
N LEU A 33 5.33 -6.26 2.40
CA LEU A 33 5.55 -5.78 1.04
C LEU A 33 4.74 -4.51 0.75
N TYR A 34 3.47 -4.44 1.17
CA TYR A 34 2.67 -3.22 1.05
C TYR A 34 3.27 -2.05 1.84
N ARG A 35 3.72 -2.28 3.08
CA ARG A 35 4.41 -1.25 3.88
C ARG A 35 5.72 -0.80 3.24
N ALA A 36 6.49 -1.72 2.65
CA ALA A 36 7.71 -1.39 1.92
C ALA A 36 7.42 -0.54 0.68
N ALA A 37 6.37 -0.89 -0.08
CA ALA A 37 5.94 -0.13 -1.26
C ALA A 37 5.52 1.29 -0.89
N LEU A 38 4.77 1.47 0.21
CA LEU A 38 4.39 2.78 0.74
C LEU A 38 5.62 3.61 1.16
N ASN A 39 6.60 2.97 1.80
CA ASN A 39 7.84 3.66 2.21
C ASN A 39 8.69 4.09 1.01
N VAL A 40 8.73 3.29 -0.06
CA VAL A 40 9.43 3.64 -1.30
C VAL A 40 8.70 4.78 -2.02
N LEU A 41 7.37 4.70 -2.09
CA LEU A 41 6.52 5.69 -2.74
C LEU A 41 6.62 7.07 -2.08
N GLY A 42 6.85 7.12 -0.76
CA GLY A 42 7.08 8.36 -0.02
C GLY A 42 5.80 9.18 0.24
N THR A 43 5.99 10.43 0.68
CA THR A 43 4.90 11.38 0.96
C THR A 43 4.30 11.89 -0.35
N VAL A 44 2.96 11.93 -0.41
CA VAL A 44 2.15 12.10 -1.63
C VAL A 44 2.65 13.22 -2.54
N ILE A 45 3.00 12.86 -3.78
CA ILE A 45 3.18 13.77 -4.91
C ILE A 45 2.02 13.47 -5.86
N ASP A 46 1.06 14.39 -5.94
CA ASP A 46 -0.20 14.41 -6.70
C ASP A 46 -0.47 13.28 -7.73
N PRO A 47 0.39 13.01 -8.75
CA PRO A 47 0.12 11.95 -9.73
C PRO A 47 0.13 10.51 -9.19
N MET A 48 0.70 10.27 -8.00
CA MET A 48 0.80 8.93 -7.43
C MET A 48 -0.26 8.62 -6.36
N HIS A 49 -1.20 9.54 -6.14
CA HIS A 49 -2.27 9.40 -5.16
C HIS A 49 -3.06 8.10 -5.36
N ALA A 50 -3.43 7.76 -6.60
CA ALA A 50 -4.12 6.51 -6.91
C ALA A 50 -3.29 5.26 -6.54
N THR A 51 -1.98 5.28 -6.79
CA THR A 51 -1.09 4.15 -6.42
C THR A 51 -0.96 4.03 -4.91
N TYR A 52 -0.90 5.15 -4.19
CA TYR A 52 -0.86 5.18 -2.74
C TYR A 52 -2.13 4.59 -2.12
N VAL A 53 -3.30 4.97 -2.64
CA VAL A 53 -4.61 4.43 -2.23
C VAL A 53 -4.71 2.93 -2.50
N ASP A 54 -4.25 2.44 -3.66
CA ASP A 54 -4.26 1.02 -3.99
C ASP A 54 -3.43 0.19 -2.99
N LEU A 55 -2.22 0.67 -2.65
CA LEU A 55 -1.36 0.02 -1.67
C LEU A 55 -1.97 -0.01 -0.27
N LEU A 56 -2.63 1.07 0.16
CA LEU A 56 -3.33 1.11 1.44
C LEU A 56 -4.52 0.16 1.48
N ASN A 57 -5.28 0.03 0.38
CA ASN A 57 -6.39 -0.94 0.30
C ASN A 57 -5.88 -2.39 0.44
N GLY A 58 -4.77 -2.71 -0.23
CA GLY A 58 -4.11 -4.01 -0.09
C GLY A 58 -3.62 -4.26 1.34
N LEU A 59 -3.03 -3.24 1.96
CA LEU A 59 -2.59 -3.30 3.36
C LEU A 59 -3.77 -3.51 4.32
N LEU A 60 -4.85 -2.75 4.16
CA LEU A 60 -6.06 -2.84 4.98
C LEU A 60 -6.61 -4.28 4.96
N THR A 61 -6.76 -4.84 3.77
CA THR A 61 -7.24 -6.22 3.60
C THR A 61 -6.31 -7.22 4.31
N CYS A 62 -4.98 -7.04 4.20
CA CYS A 62 -4.02 -7.90 4.93
C CYS A 62 -4.18 -7.82 6.45
N LEU A 63 -4.44 -6.62 6.98
CA LEU A 63 -4.62 -6.39 8.41
C LEU A 63 -5.92 -7.00 8.92
N GLU A 64 -7.01 -6.89 8.15
CA GLU A 64 -8.29 -7.52 8.45
C GLU A 64 -8.17 -9.05 8.50
N LYS A 65 -7.49 -9.65 7.51
CA LYS A 65 -7.23 -11.11 7.48
C LYS A 65 -6.36 -11.58 8.64
N GLN A 66 -5.52 -10.71 9.19
CA GLN A 66 -4.68 -10.99 10.36
C GLN A 66 -5.34 -10.62 11.69
N HIS A 67 -6.61 -10.16 11.68
CA HIS A 67 -7.33 -9.68 12.87
C HIS A 67 -6.65 -8.50 13.59
N LYS A 68 -5.83 -7.72 12.88
CA LYS A 68 -5.15 -6.51 13.40
C LYS A 68 -6.07 -5.29 13.30
N ALA A 69 -7.12 -5.28 14.12
CA ALA A 69 -8.18 -4.28 14.03
C ALA A 69 -7.71 -2.84 14.32
N GLU A 70 -6.69 -2.65 15.16
CA GLU A 70 -6.16 -1.32 15.49
C GLU A 70 -5.41 -0.70 14.30
N ASP A 71 -4.47 -1.44 13.70
CA ASP A 71 -3.79 -1.03 12.48
C ASP A 71 -4.79 -0.82 11.32
N ALA A 72 -5.77 -1.72 11.16
CA ALA A 72 -6.76 -1.63 10.09
C ALA A 72 -7.57 -0.33 10.19
N LYS A 73 -8.02 0.05 11.40
CA LYS A 73 -8.71 1.32 11.62
C LYS A 73 -7.84 2.52 11.27
N HIS A 74 -6.55 2.47 11.59
CA HIS A 74 -5.63 3.57 11.25
C HIS A 74 -5.53 3.74 9.72
N VAL A 75 -5.36 2.64 9.00
CA VAL A 75 -5.30 2.65 7.53
C VAL A 75 -6.63 3.10 6.92
N GLU A 76 -7.76 2.66 7.46
CA GLU A 76 -9.09 3.09 7.01
C GLU A 76 -9.30 4.61 7.19
N LEU A 77 -8.87 5.18 8.31
CA LEU A 77 -8.93 6.62 8.55
C LEU A 77 -8.07 7.38 7.54
N LEU A 78 -6.86 6.89 7.26
CA LEU A 78 -5.98 7.49 6.25
C LEU A 78 -6.61 7.45 4.85
N LEU A 79 -7.17 6.31 4.45
CA LEU A 79 -7.90 6.18 3.18
C LEU A 79 -9.07 7.15 3.07
N LYS A 80 -9.82 7.37 4.16
CA LYS A 80 -10.92 8.34 4.16
C LYS A 80 -10.41 9.77 3.97
N GLN A 81 -9.31 10.14 4.63
CA GLN A 81 -8.72 11.48 4.47
C GLN A 81 -8.31 11.72 3.01
N LEU A 82 -7.57 10.77 2.43
CA LEU A 82 -7.12 10.82 1.04
C LEU A 82 -8.29 10.92 0.05
N ASN A 83 -9.37 10.19 0.26
CA ASN A 83 -10.57 10.27 -0.60
C ASN A 83 -11.41 11.55 -0.39
N THR A 84 -11.19 12.29 0.68
CA THR A 84 -11.88 13.58 0.95
C THR A 84 -11.08 14.80 0.48
N GLU A 85 -9.84 14.61 0.06
CA GLU A 85 -8.95 15.68 -0.44
C GLU A 85 -9.03 15.85 -1.98
N ASP A 86 -9.91 15.10 -2.67
CA ASP A 86 -10.21 15.22 -4.12
C ASP A 86 -11.33 16.25 -4.43
#